data_AF-A0A229UMQ9-F1
#
_entry.id   AF-A0A229UMQ9-F1
#
_cell.length_a   1.000
_cell.length_b   1.000
_cell.length_c   1.000
_cell.angle_alpha   90.00
_cell.angle_beta   90.00
_cell.angle_gamma   90.00
#
_symmetry.space_group_name_H-M   'P 1'
#
loop_
_entity.id
_entity.type
_entity.pdbx_description
1 polymer ?
#
loop_
_entity_poly.entity_id
_entity_poly.type
_entity_poly.pdbx_seq_one_letter_code
_entity_poly.pdbx_strand_id
1 'polypeptide(L)'
;MNYHVIAQFHEKTRYYWNYSKDSLVDDLLIPLIQKDVRIAKKSGVETIFNFGAISYFTVLATKKRLSLKGARIPNELKDRSFIQEHNITSQIINEVKVLTKYSNKSILQYALMEPLDQIFVVMKFGDEVLDLVYKSVIKPLGEEFGYKVLRVDEIQDSGFINQQTLENISKSKIVIADLTMESPNCYYEAGFAHALGKEIVFCIKKDGKVHFDLSSNRFIEWRSDSDYREKLTERLKAIREKQSD
;
A
#
# COMPACT_ATOMS: atom_id res chain seq x y z
N MET A 1 5.51 -29.37 9.28
CA MET A 1 4.20 -28.76 9.62
C MET A 1 3.27 -28.93 8.43
N ASN A 2 1.97 -29.03 8.64
CA ASN A 2 0.97 -29.07 7.58
C ASN A 2 0.15 -27.80 7.63
N TYR A 3 -0.09 -27.19 6.48
CA TYR A 3 -0.81 -25.94 6.37
C TYR A 3 -2.18 -26.14 5.73
N HIS A 4 -3.14 -25.34 6.19
CA HIS A 4 -4.52 -25.38 5.74
C HIS A 4 -5.03 -23.97 5.53
N VAL A 5 -5.96 -23.80 4.59
CA VAL A 5 -6.55 -22.52 4.24
C VAL A 5 -8.06 -22.62 4.24
N ILE A 6 -8.69 -21.62 4.85
CA ILE A 6 -10.12 -21.35 4.75
C ILE A 6 -10.28 -20.05 3.96
N ALA A 7 -10.81 -20.15 2.74
CA ALA A 7 -11.02 -19.01 1.85
C ALA A 7 -12.51 -18.77 1.64
N GLN A 8 -12.99 -17.56 1.97
CA GLN A 8 -14.41 -17.17 1.82
C GLN A 8 -14.61 -16.31 0.57
N PHE A 9 -15.70 -16.57 -0.14
CA PHE A 9 -16.14 -15.96 -1.39
C PHE A 9 -17.61 -15.59 -1.25
N HIS A 10 -17.92 -14.36 -0.86
CA HIS A 10 -19.31 -13.98 -0.53
C HIS A 10 -19.94 -15.03 0.43
N GLU A 11 -20.96 -15.78 -0.02
CA GLU A 11 -21.66 -16.81 0.76
C GLU A 11 -21.02 -18.21 0.73
N LYS A 12 -19.89 -18.40 0.03
CA LYS A 12 -19.26 -19.72 -0.15
C LYS A 12 -17.90 -19.79 0.52
N THR A 13 -17.59 -20.96 1.08
CA THR A 13 -16.27 -21.24 1.68
C THR A 13 -15.58 -22.36 0.93
N ARG A 14 -14.30 -22.17 0.61
CA ARG A 14 -13.41 -23.23 0.13
C ARG A 14 -12.36 -23.55 1.19
N TYR A 15 -12.00 -24.83 1.22
CA TYR A 15 -11.05 -25.39 2.17
C TYR A 15 -9.91 -26.04 1.40
N TYR A 16 -8.69 -25.75 1.82
CA TYR A 16 -7.46 -26.36 1.34
C TYR A 16 -6.73 -26.93 2.54
N TRP A 17 -6.18 -28.13 2.45
CA TRP A 17 -5.59 -28.79 3.61
C TRP A 17 -4.40 -29.67 3.25
N ASN A 18 -3.53 -29.89 4.23
CA ASN A 18 -2.30 -30.68 4.12
C ASN A 18 -1.30 -30.15 3.09
N TYR A 19 -1.20 -28.83 2.94
CA TYR A 19 -0.17 -28.19 2.14
C TYR A 19 1.18 -28.22 2.87
N SER A 20 2.26 -28.33 2.09
CA SER A 20 3.59 -27.91 2.55
C SER A 20 3.63 -26.37 2.65
N LYS A 21 4.70 -25.82 3.23
CA LYS A 21 4.86 -24.35 3.26
C LYS A 21 5.01 -23.78 1.87
N ASP A 22 5.87 -24.38 1.04
CA ASP A 22 6.18 -23.88 -0.30
C ASP A 22 4.93 -23.94 -1.20
N SER A 23 4.20 -25.06 -1.20
CA SER A 23 2.96 -25.18 -1.98
C SER A 23 1.87 -24.21 -1.50
N LEU A 24 1.78 -23.93 -0.19
CA LEU A 24 0.86 -22.90 0.30
C LEU A 24 1.19 -21.53 -0.31
N VAL A 25 2.48 -21.20 -0.37
CA VAL A 25 2.97 -19.93 -0.91
C VAL A 25 2.68 -19.82 -2.41
N ASP A 26 3.12 -20.81 -3.18
CA ASP A 26 3.09 -20.77 -4.65
C ASP A 26 1.67 -20.95 -5.23
N ASP A 27 0.86 -21.80 -4.60
CA ASP A 27 -0.44 -22.18 -5.14
C ASP A 27 -1.58 -21.28 -4.65
N LEU A 28 -1.43 -20.67 -3.47
CA LEU A 28 -2.54 -19.95 -2.81
C LEU A 28 -2.19 -18.50 -2.44
N LEU A 29 -1.05 -18.26 -1.78
CA LEU A 29 -0.73 -16.92 -1.27
C LEU A 29 -0.28 -15.94 -2.36
N ILE A 30 0.66 -16.35 -3.22
CA ILE A 30 1.10 -15.50 -4.34
C ILE A 30 -0.08 -15.15 -5.27
N PRO A 31 -0.91 -16.13 -5.71
CA PRO A 31 -2.08 -15.83 -6.54
C PRO A 31 -3.11 -14.92 -5.86
N LEU A 32 -3.33 -15.09 -4.55
CA LEU A 32 -4.20 -14.21 -3.77
C LEU A 32 -3.70 -12.76 -3.79
N ILE A 33 -2.41 -12.55 -3.54
CA ILE A 33 -1.80 -11.22 -3.47
C ILE A 33 -1.82 -10.54 -4.84
N GLN A 34 -1.53 -11.28 -5.89
CA GLN A 34 -1.52 -10.78 -7.28
C GLN A 34 -2.93 -10.63 -7.87
N LYS A 35 -3.97 -11.11 -7.18
CA LYS A 35 -5.35 -11.18 -7.67
C LYS A 35 -5.44 -11.97 -8.98
N ASP A 36 -4.66 -13.04 -9.06
CA ASP A 36 -4.53 -13.88 -10.24
C ASP A 36 -5.83 -14.60 -10.60
N VAL A 37 -5.90 -14.97 -11.87
CA VAL A 37 -6.93 -15.85 -12.42
C VAL A 37 -6.26 -17.12 -12.93
N ARG A 38 -6.58 -18.28 -12.35
CA ARG A 38 -5.96 -19.57 -12.72
C ARG A 38 -6.98 -20.59 -13.20
N ILE A 39 -6.52 -21.53 -14.03
CA ILE A 39 -7.30 -22.72 -14.37
C ILE A 39 -7.35 -23.64 -13.13
N ALA A 40 -8.55 -24.11 -12.81
CA ALA A 40 -8.83 -25.06 -11.75
C ALA A 40 -9.78 -26.14 -12.27
N LYS A 41 -10.03 -27.19 -11.46
CA LYS A 41 -11.06 -28.19 -11.76
C LYS A 41 -12.17 -28.13 -10.73
N LYS A 42 -13.42 -28.10 -11.18
CA LYS A 42 -14.61 -28.18 -10.32
C LYS A 42 -15.51 -29.30 -10.85
N SER A 43 -15.74 -30.32 -10.04
CA SER A 43 -16.51 -31.51 -10.42
C SER A 43 -16.01 -32.17 -11.71
N GLY A 44 -14.68 -32.21 -11.91
CA GLY A 44 -14.05 -32.79 -13.11
C GLY A 44 -14.00 -31.86 -14.32
N VAL A 45 -14.64 -30.69 -14.28
CA VAL A 45 -14.65 -29.72 -15.38
C VAL A 45 -13.58 -28.65 -15.16
N GLU A 46 -12.81 -28.36 -16.20
CA GLU A 46 -11.88 -27.22 -16.19
C GLU A 46 -12.66 -25.91 -16.07
N THR A 47 -12.24 -25.09 -15.12
CA THR A 47 -12.92 -23.86 -14.76
C THR A 47 -11.90 -22.80 -14.44
N ILE A 48 -12.34 -21.55 -14.41
CA ILE A 48 -11.51 -20.42 -14.04
C ILE A 48 -11.75 -20.12 -12.57
N PHE A 49 -10.67 -19.90 -11.84
CA PHE A 49 -10.69 -19.51 -10.44
C PHE A 49 -10.07 -18.12 -10.29
N ASN A 50 -10.90 -17.15 -9.92
CA ASN A 50 -10.49 -15.78 -9.64
C ASN A 50 -10.11 -15.63 -8.16
N PHE A 51 -8.82 -15.52 -7.87
CA PHE A 51 -8.32 -15.31 -6.52
C PHE A 51 -8.68 -13.91 -5.99
N GLY A 52 -8.85 -12.91 -6.86
CA GLY A 52 -9.24 -11.55 -6.49
C GLY A 52 -10.64 -11.43 -5.88
N ALA A 53 -11.48 -12.45 -5.98
CA ALA A 53 -12.81 -12.49 -5.39
C ALA A 53 -12.84 -13.03 -3.94
N ILE A 54 -11.69 -13.39 -3.36
CA ILE A 54 -11.59 -13.86 -1.98
C ILE A 54 -11.81 -12.71 -1.02
N SER A 55 -12.79 -12.83 -0.13
CA SER A 55 -13.12 -11.83 0.90
C SER A 55 -12.36 -12.05 2.20
N TYR A 56 -12.19 -13.31 2.61
CA TYR A 56 -11.43 -13.68 3.81
C TYR A 56 -10.52 -14.88 3.53
N PHE A 57 -9.30 -14.84 4.04
CA PHE A 57 -8.30 -15.89 3.87
C PHE A 57 -7.62 -16.19 5.20
N THR A 58 -7.94 -17.34 5.79
CA THR A 58 -7.41 -17.77 7.08
C THR A 58 -6.43 -18.92 6.87
N VAL A 59 -5.23 -18.81 7.43
CA VAL A 59 -4.20 -19.84 7.38
C VAL A 59 -4.06 -20.51 8.74
N LEU A 60 -4.11 -21.83 8.74
CA LEU A 60 -3.94 -22.68 9.90
C LEU A 60 -2.70 -23.57 9.75
N ALA A 61 -2.08 -23.94 10.86
CA ALA A 61 -1.00 -24.94 10.85
C ALA A 61 -1.19 -26.02 11.91
N THR A 62 -0.89 -27.25 11.52
CA THR A 62 -0.97 -28.42 12.40
C THR A 62 0.29 -29.28 12.30
N LYS A 63 0.67 -29.92 13.41
CA LYS A 63 1.78 -30.90 13.39
C LYS A 63 1.42 -32.15 12.58
N LYS A 64 0.18 -32.63 12.71
CA LYS A 64 -0.34 -33.82 12.02
C LYS A 64 -1.18 -33.44 10.81
N ARG A 65 -1.21 -34.29 9.79
CA ARG A 65 -2.13 -34.15 8.65
C ARG A 65 -3.57 -34.29 9.12
N LEU A 66 -4.46 -33.50 8.54
CA LEU A 66 -5.90 -33.66 8.71
C LEU A 66 -6.40 -34.77 7.79
N SER A 67 -7.35 -35.56 8.28
CA SER A 67 -7.95 -36.66 7.51
C SER A 67 -9.44 -36.43 7.34
N LEU A 68 -10.01 -37.03 6.29
CA LEU A 68 -11.41 -36.82 5.94
C LEU A 68 -12.37 -37.57 6.85
N LYS A 69 -11.96 -38.68 7.49
CA LYS A 69 -12.80 -39.53 8.37
C LYS A 69 -14.23 -39.76 7.83
N GLY A 70 -14.37 -39.97 6.52
CA GLY A 70 -15.66 -40.19 5.83
C GLY A 70 -16.43 -38.92 5.41
N ALA A 71 -15.93 -37.72 5.71
CA ALA A 71 -16.50 -36.44 5.29
C ALA A 71 -15.89 -35.94 3.97
N ARG A 72 -16.52 -34.91 3.36
CA ARG A 72 -16.00 -34.22 2.16
C ARG A 72 -14.84 -33.27 2.46
N ILE A 73 -14.79 -32.74 3.69
CA ILE A 73 -13.72 -31.89 4.21
C ILE A 73 -13.41 -32.32 5.66
N PRO A 74 -12.18 -32.12 6.16
CA PRO A 74 -11.86 -32.38 7.56
C PRO A 74 -12.77 -31.58 8.49
N ASN A 75 -13.35 -32.23 9.49
CA ASN A 75 -14.33 -31.61 10.40
C ASN A 75 -13.69 -30.50 11.24
N GLU A 76 -12.41 -30.64 11.55
CA GLU A 76 -11.59 -29.68 12.29
C GLU A 76 -11.62 -28.29 11.61
N LEU A 77 -11.67 -28.22 10.28
CA LEU A 77 -11.72 -26.94 9.54
C LEU A 77 -13.08 -26.22 9.61
N LYS A 78 -14.10 -26.85 10.21
CA LYS A 78 -15.39 -26.21 10.51
C LYS A 78 -15.53 -25.83 11.98
N ASP A 79 -14.62 -26.32 12.84
CA ASP A 79 -14.70 -26.10 14.27
C ASP A 79 -14.06 -24.78 14.67
N ARG A 80 -14.82 -23.90 15.34
CA ARG A 80 -14.35 -22.55 15.67
C ARG A 80 -13.19 -22.55 16.66
N SER A 81 -13.25 -23.43 17.66
CA SER A 81 -12.20 -23.53 18.68
C SER A 81 -10.89 -24.00 18.06
N PHE A 82 -10.95 -25.02 17.21
CA PHE A 82 -9.81 -25.52 16.46
C PHE A 82 -9.19 -24.44 15.56
N ILE A 83 -10.03 -23.71 14.81
CA ILE A 83 -9.59 -22.61 13.95
C ILE A 83 -8.86 -21.55 14.76
N GLN A 84 -9.42 -21.13 15.91
CA GLN A 84 -8.80 -20.11 16.76
C GLN A 84 -7.44 -20.58 17.31
N GLU A 85 -7.37 -21.82 17.80
CA GLU A 85 -6.16 -22.40 18.37
C GLU A 85 -5.02 -22.54 17.35
N HIS A 86 -5.35 -22.87 16.10
CA HIS A 86 -4.36 -23.18 15.07
C HIS A 86 -4.14 -22.03 14.07
N ASN A 87 -4.71 -20.85 14.30
CA ASN A 87 -4.60 -19.71 13.40
C ASN A 87 -3.20 -19.10 13.42
N ILE A 88 -2.55 -19.13 12.25
CA ILE A 88 -1.21 -18.56 12.04
C ILE A 88 -1.21 -17.49 10.95
N THR A 89 -2.37 -16.96 10.59
CA THR A 89 -2.51 -15.99 9.48
C THR A 89 -1.56 -14.82 9.64
N SER A 90 -1.48 -14.22 10.83
CA SER A 90 -0.56 -13.11 11.11
C SER A 90 0.92 -13.51 10.97
N GLN A 91 1.29 -14.73 11.38
CA GLN A 91 2.65 -15.24 11.28
C GLN A 91 3.05 -15.46 9.81
N ILE A 92 2.17 -16.06 9.01
CA ILE A 92 2.41 -16.30 7.59
C ILE A 92 2.53 -14.98 6.83
N ILE A 93 1.69 -13.99 7.15
CA ILE A 93 1.83 -12.65 6.61
C ILE A 93 3.21 -12.07 6.96
N ASN A 94 3.70 -12.26 8.18
CA ASN A 94 5.05 -11.82 8.58
C ASN A 94 6.19 -12.59 7.91
N GLU A 95 6.02 -13.88 7.62
CA GLU A 95 7.05 -14.68 6.95
C GLU A 95 7.10 -14.44 5.44
N VAL A 96 5.93 -14.29 4.80
CA VAL A 96 5.86 -13.84 3.41
C VAL A 96 6.50 -12.46 3.26
N LYS A 97 6.34 -11.54 4.24
CA LYS A 97 7.07 -10.25 4.28
C LYS A 97 8.60 -10.41 4.22
N VAL A 98 9.17 -11.51 4.72
CA VAL A 98 10.61 -11.80 4.71
C VAL A 98 11.03 -12.46 3.40
N LEU A 99 10.24 -13.39 2.87
CA LEU A 99 10.51 -14.08 1.60
C LEU A 99 10.39 -13.16 0.39
N THR A 100 9.50 -12.16 0.44
CA THR A 100 9.39 -11.11 -0.60
C THR A 100 10.47 -10.03 -0.48
N LYS A 101 11.54 -10.21 0.31
CA LYS A 101 12.71 -9.30 0.26
C LYS A 101 13.39 -9.26 -1.11
N TYR A 102 13.14 -10.25 -1.98
CA TYR A 102 13.66 -10.33 -3.35
C TYR A 102 12.59 -10.16 -4.44
N SER A 103 11.35 -9.81 -4.06
CA SER A 103 10.26 -9.56 -4.99
C SER A 103 9.55 -8.28 -4.55
N ASN A 104 9.57 -7.26 -5.41
CA ASN A 104 8.96 -5.95 -5.20
C ASN A 104 7.66 -6.06 -4.37
N LYS A 105 7.70 -5.56 -3.13
CA LYS A 105 6.52 -5.51 -2.27
C LYS A 105 5.38 -4.86 -3.05
N SER A 106 4.18 -5.45 -3.01
CA SER A 106 3.05 -4.84 -3.69
C SER A 106 2.73 -3.49 -3.03
N ILE A 107 2.35 -2.51 -3.84
CA ILE A 107 1.89 -1.19 -3.37
C ILE A 107 0.85 -1.32 -2.26
N LEU A 108 -0.09 -2.26 -2.41
CA LEU A 108 -1.14 -2.53 -1.43
C LEU A 108 -0.57 -2.96 -0.08
N GLN A 109 0.57 -3.65 -0.06
CA GLN A 109 1.22 -4.03 1.18
C GLN A 109 1.79 -2.80 1.90
N TYR A 110 2.41 -1.86 1.19
CA TYR A 110 2.90 -0.61 1.79
C TYR A 110 1.76 0.26 2.31
N ALA A 111 0.62 0.28 1.63
CA ALA A 111 -0.57 1.01 2.08
C ALA A 111 -1.15 0.47 3.41
N LEU A 112 -0.90 -0.80 3.73
CA LEU A 112 -1.36 -1.46 4.97
C LEU A 112 -0.33 -1.44 6.10
N MET A 113 0.86 -0.86 5.87
CA MET A 113 1.90 -0.73 6.88
C MET A 113 1.78 0.60 7.60
N GLU A 114 2.28 0.65 8.84
CA GLU A 114 2.54 1.93 9.51
C GLU A 114 3.46 2.78 8.61
N PRO A 115 3.03 4.00 8.24
CA PRO A 115 3.83 4.86 7.39
C PRO A 115 5.13 5.26 8.11
N LEU A 116 6.19 5.42 7.34
CA LEU A 116 7.46 5.97 7.83
C LEU A 116 7.25 7.46 8.15
N ASP A 117 8.00 7.99 9.12
CA ASP A 117 8.12 9.44 9.36
C ASP A 117 8.89 10.10 8.20
N GLN A 118 8.23 10.15 7.06
CA GLN A 118 8.70 10.62 5.78
C GLN A 118 7.62 11.48 5.13
N ILE A 119 8.07 12.58 4.52
CA ILE A 119 7.31 13.37 3.55
C ILE A 119 7.82 13.02 2.17
N PHE A 120 6.92 12.61 1.28
CA PHE A 120 7.24 12.50 -0.14
C PHE A 120 6.68 13.68 -0.92
N VAL A 121 7.53 14.31 -1.72
CA VAL A 121 7.22 15.51 -2.49
C VAL A 121 6.93 15.12 -3.93
N VAL A 122 5.66 15.24 -4.30
CA VAL A 122 5.15 15.13 -5.67
C VAL A 122 5.19 16.53 -6.27
N MET A 123 6.18 16.77 -7.13
CA MET A 123 6.47 18.10 -7.68
C MET A 123 7.24 17.96 -8.99
N LYS A 124 6.98 18.84 -9.95
CA LYS A 124 7.79 18.93 -11.17
C LYS A 124 9.23 19.33 -10.80
N PHE A 125 10.20 18.53 -11.22
CA PHE A 125 11.63 18.83 -11.07
C PHE A 125 12.22 19.30 -12.41
N GLY A 126 13.37 19.99 -12.36
CA GLY A 126 14.00 20.58 -13.54
C GLY A 126 13.40 21.94 -13.95
N ASP A 127 12.53 22.50 -13.12
CA ASP A 127 12.06 23.88 -13.22
C ASP A 127 12.76 24.71 -12.15
N GLU A 128 13.39 25.83 -12.54
CA GLU A 128 14.26 26.61 -11.67
C GLU A 128 13.55 27.13 -10.40
N VAL A 129 12.31 27.59 -10.55
CA VAL A 129 11.53 28.13 -9.43
C VAL A 129 11.12 27.02 -8.49
N LEU A 130 10.60 25.93 -9.04
CA LEU A 130 10.12 24.78 -8.26
C LEU A 130 11.28 24.06 -7.56
N ASP A 131 12.42 23.92 -8.22
CA ASP A 131 13.63 23.35 -7.63
C ASP A 131 14.19 24.22 -6.51
N LEU A 132 14.15 25.56 -6.67
CA LEU A 132 14.56 26.47 -5.62
C LEU A 132 13.66 26.32 -4.38
N VAL A 133 12.35 26.40 -4.56
CA VAL A 133 11.36 26.31 -3.48
C VAL A 133 11.42 24.97 -2.75
N TYR A 134 11.64 23.87 -3.47
CA TYR A 134 11.84 22.57 -2.85
C TYR A 134 13.05 22.58 -1.89
N LYS A 135 14.17 23.16 -2.32
CA LYS A 135 15.42 23.22 -1.55
C LYS A 135 15.39 24.27 -0.42
N SER A 136 14.73 25.41 -0.63
CA SER A 136 14.71 26.54 0.31
C SER A 136 13.59 26.44 1.35
N VAL A 137 12.46 25.81 0.99
CA VAL A 137 11.26 25.78 1.85
C VAL A 137 10.87 24.35 2.23
N ILE A 138 10.50 23.52 1.25
CA ILE A 138 9.79 22.26 1.52
C ILE A 138 10.67 21.29 2.32
N LYS A 139 11.89 21.06 1.83
CA LYS A 139 12.82 20.11 2.43
C LYS A 139 13.29 20.54 3.83
N PRO A 140 13.84 21.76 4.03
CA PRO A 140 14.24 22.21 5.36
C PRO A 140 13.08 22.18 6.36
N LEU A 141 11.89 22.63 5.95
CA LEU A 141 10.74 22.67 6.86
C LEU A 141 10.26 21.26 7.25
N GLY A 142 10.20 20.31 6.32
CA GLY A 142 9.85 18.94 6.65
C GLY A 142 10.85 18.30 7.62
N GLU A 143 12.15 18.57 7.42
CA GLU A 143 13.23 18.11 8.31
C GLU A 143 13.15 18.76 9.70
N GLU A 144 12.82 20.05 9.80
CA GLU A 144 12.56 20.74 11.08
C GLU A 144 11.41 20.09 11.87
N PHE A 145 10.42 19.52 11.19
CA PHE A 145 9.32 18.78 11.81
C PHE A 145 9.66 17.32 12.14
N GLY A 146 10.89 16.89 11.86
CA GLY A 146 11.39 15.55 12.16
C GLY A 146 11.10 14.50 11.09
N TYR A 147 10.66 14.91 9.90
CA TYR A 147 10.41 14.00 8.79
C TYR A 147 11.63 13.89 7.87
N LYS A 148 11.88 12.70 7.34
CA LYS A 148 12.73 12.56 6.15
C LYS A 148 11.98 13.10 4.94
N VAL A 149 12.55 14.06 4.20
CA VAL A 149 11.92 14.59 2.98
C VAL A 149 12.58 14.00 1.74
N LEU A 150 11.77 13.50 0.82
CA LEU A 150 12.23 12.92 -0.45
C LEU A 150 11.46 13.47 -1.64
N ARG A 151 12.17 13.74 -2.73
CA ARG A 151 11.62 13.99 -4.07
C ARG A 151 12.23 13.01 -5.06
N VAL A 152 11.51 12.72 -6.14
CA VAL A 152 11.86 11.65 -7.09
C VAL A 152 13.29 11.74 -7.65
N ASP A 153 13.80 12.95 -7.89
CA ASP A 153 15.15 13.19 -8.43
C ASP A 153 16.29 12.91 -7.43
N GLU A 154 15.99 12.79 -6.13
CA GLU A 154 16.97 12.45 -5.10
C GLU A 154 17.14 10.93 -4.91
N ILE A 155 16.33 10.12 -5.58
CA ILE A 155 16.37 8.67 -5.48
C ILE A 155 17.42 8.13 -6.45
N GLN A 156 18.61 7.82 -5.93
CA GLN A 156 19.68 7.18 -6.70
C GLN A 156 19.55 5.66 -6.65
N ASP A 157 18.74 5.09 -7.54
CA ASP A 157 18.60 3.64 -7.67
C ASP A 157 18.30 3.22 -9.13
N SER A 158 18.74 2.03 -9.54
CA SER A 158 18.72 1.54 -10.93
C SER A 158 17.37 1.00 -11.42
N GLY A 159 16.32 1.13 -10.60
CA GLY A 159 14.95 0.70 -10.91
C GLY A 159 14.16 1.70 -11.78
N PHE A 160 12.93 1.29 -12.15
CA PHE A 160 12.01 2.18 -12.86
C PHE A 160 11.55 3.33 -11.95
N ILE A 161 11.89 4.57 -12.31
CA ILE A 161 11.57 5.82 -11.58
C ILE A 161 10.10 5.87 -11.13
N ASN A 162 9.18 5.45 -12.01
CA ASN A 162 7.75 5.44 -11.71
C ASN A 162 7.38 4.47 -10.58
N GLN A 163 7.99 3.29 -10.50
CA GLN A 163 7.68 2.33 -9.44
C GLN A 163 8.21 2.81 -8.09
N GLN A 164 9.44 3.32 -8.04
CA GLN A 164 10.03 3.84 -6.81
C GLN A 164 9.24 5.03 -6.25
N THR A 165 8.71 5.88 -7.13
CA THR A 165 7.85 6.99 -6.75
C THR A 165 6.59 6.50 -6.05
N LEU A 166 5.87 5.55 -6.65
CA LEU A 166 4.66 4.96 -6.06
C LEU A 166 4.95 4.23 -4.73
N GLU A 167 6.09 3.55 -4.64
CA GLU A 167 6.51 2.92 -3.38
C GLU A 167 6.79 3.93 -2.28
N ASN A 168 7.49 5.02 -2.59
CA ASN A 168 7.77 6.07 -1.60
C ASN A 168 6.50 6.81 -1.19
N ILE A 169 5.57 7.09 -2.10
CA ILE A 169 4.24 7.60 -1.77
C ILE A 169 3.54 6.64 -0.80
N SER A 170 3.56 5.34 -1.11
CA SER A 170 2.90 4.32 -0.29
C SER A 170 3.50 4.20 1.12
N LYS A 171 4.80 4.46 1.28
CA LYS A 171 5.51 4.41 2.58
C LYS A 171 5.39 5.71 3.38
N SER A 172 5.06 6.83 2.75
CA SER A 172 5.11 8.14 3.39
C SER A 172 3.91 8.37 4.29
N LYS A 173 4.13 9.12 5.37
CA LYS A 173 3.10 9.58 6.30
C LYS A 173 2.34 10.76 5.72
N ILE A 174 3.07 11.66 5.06
CA ILE A 174 2.53 12.85 4.41
C ILE A 174 3.03 12.90 2.97
N VAL A 175 2.15 13.32 2.06
CA VAL A 175 2.51 13.64 0.68
C VAL A 175 2.29 15.13 0.45
N ILE A 176 3.33 15.85 0.05
CA ILE A 176 3.19 17.23 -0.42
C ILE A 176 3.07 17.16 -1.94
N ALA A 177 1.93 17.56 -2.48
CA ALA A 177 1.66 17.54 -3.92
C ALA A 177 1.56 18.97 -4.46
N ASP A 178 2.65 19.45 -5.07
CA ASP A 178 2.67 20.73 -5.76
C ASP A 178 2.29 20.54 -7.24
N LEU A 179 1.17 21.15 -7.64
CA LEU A 179 0.60 21.02 -8.98
C LEU A 179 0.86 22.25 -9.87
N THR A 180 1.77 23.13 -9.45
CA THR A 180 2.25 24.24 -10.27
C THR A 180 2.84 23.67 -11.56
N MET A 181 2.39 24.12 -12.73
CA MET A 181 2.77 23.63 -14.07
C MET A 181 1.97 22.45 -14.65
N GLU A 182 0.87 22.04 -14.02
CA GLU A 182 -0.06 21.06 -14.61
C GLU A 182 0.60 19.72 -15.03
N SER A 183 1.66 19.30 -14.31
CA SER A 183 2.45 18.11 -14.66
C SER A 183 1.60 16.83 -14.58
N PRO A 184 1.35 16.10 -15.70
CA PRO A 184 0.50 14.90 -15.69
C PRO A 184 0.97 13.83 -14.71
N ASN A 185 2.30 13.70 -14.53
CA ASN A 185 2.89 12.77 -13.56
C ASN A 185 2.49 13.15 -12.13
N CYS A 186 2.53 14.44 -11.78
CA CYS A 186 2.16 14.90 -10.45
C CYS A 186 0.67 14.70 -10.15
N TYR A 187 -0.21 14.84 -11.15
CA TYR A 187 -1.63 14.51 -11.00
C TYR A 187 -1.84 13.01 -10.79
N TYR A 188 -1.15 12.17 -11.57
CA TYR A 188 -1.20 10.72 -11.41
C TYR A 188 -0.75 10.29 -10.00
N GLU A 189 0.39 10.82 -9.54
CA GLU A 189 0.96 10.54 -8.22
C GLU A 189 0.07 11.04 -7.07
N ALA A 190 -0.50 12.23 -7.20
CA ALA A 190 -1.45 12.77 -6.22
C ALA A 190 -2.75 11.95 -6.17
N GLY A 191 -3.30 11.56 -7.33
CA GLY A 191 -4.47 10.69 -7.42
C GLY A 191 -4.20 9.31 -6.81
N PHE A 192 -3.01 8.77 -7.01
CA PHE A 192 -2.57 7.53 -6.39
C PHE A 192 -2.46 7.66 -4.86
N ALA A 193 -1.82 8.72 -4.36
CA ALA A 193 -1.75 9.00 -2.92
C ALA A 193 -3.16 9.12 -2.31
N HIS A 194 -4.07 9.75 -3.03
CA HIS A 194 -5.46 9.92 -2.63
C HIS A 194 -6.19 8.57 -2.56
N ALA A 195 -6.02 7.72 -3.56
CA ALA A 195 -6.57 6.37 -3.58
C ALA A 195 -6.06 5.49 -2.43
N LEU A 196 -4.84 5.74 -1.95
CA LEU A 196 -4.27 5.07 -0.78
C LEU A 196 -4.70 5.69 0.56
N GLY A 197 -5.52 6.74 0.56
CA GLY A 197 -5.98 7.43 1.77
C GLY A 197 -4.85 8.14 2.53
N LYS A 198 -3.80 8.57 1.83
CA LYS A 198 -2.68 9.31 2.44
C LYS A 198 -3.11 10.70 2.89
N GLU A 199 -2.42 11.23 3.90
CA GLU A 199 -2.53 12.65 4.27
C GLU A 199 -1.80 13.48 3.21
N ILE A 200 -2.55 14.26 2.42
CA ILE A 200 -2.02 15.03 1.29
C ILE A 200 -2.13 16.52 1.57
N VAL A 201 -1.02 17.22 1.40
CA VAL A 201 -0.97 18.68 1.37
C VAL A 201 -0.86 19.12 -0.08
N PHE A 202 -1.98 19.56 -0.64
CA PHE A 202 -2.03 20.12 -1.99
C PHE A 202 -1.47 21.55 -1.99
N CYS A 203 -0.56 21.83 -2.91
CA CYS A 203 0.11 23.11 -3.06
C CYS A 203 0.03 23.60 -4.51
N ILE A 204 -0.02 24.92 -4.67
CA ILE A 204 0.09 25.56 -5.97
C ILE A 204 0.66 26.98 -5.83
N LYS A 205 1.55 27.35 -6.75
CA LYS A 205 1.99 28.74 -6.89
C LYS A 205 0.82 29.58 -7.39
N LYS A 206 0.62 30.75 -6.78
CA LYS A 206 -0.40 31.71 -7.20
C LYS A 206 -0.33 31.96 -8.71
N ASP A 207 -1.51 32.10 -9.31
CA ASP A 207 -1.77 32.24 -10.75
C ASP A 207 -1.48 30.96 -11.56
N GLY A 208 -1.04 29.88 -10.90
CA GLY A 208 -1.07 28.54 -11.46
C GLY A 208 -2.51 28.06 -11.69
N LYS A 209 -2.67 27.16 -12.66
CA LYS A 209 -3.95 26.51 -12.96
C LYS A 209 -3.97 25.10 -12.39
N VAL A 210 -5.10 24.71 -11.81
CA VAL A 210 -5.39 23.33 -11.41
C VAL A 210 -6.50 22.79 -12.30
N HIS A 211 -6.40 21.55 -12.75
CA HIS A 211 -7.51 20.88 -13.42
C HIS A 211 -8.76 20.81 -12.52
N PHE A 212 -9.93 21.01 -13.11
CA PHE A 212 -11.22 21.17 -12.42
C PHE A 212 -11.51 20.08 -11.38
N ASP A 213 -11.10 18.84 -11.64
CA ASP A 213 -11.37 17.67 -10.79
C ASP A 213 -10.72 17.74 -9.39
N LEU A 214 -9.69 18.55 -9.19
CA LEU A 214 -9.07 18.75 -7.88
C LEU A 214 -9.46 20.08 -7.22
N SER A 215 -10.18 20.96 -7.91
CA SER A 215 -10.48 22.34 -7.45
C SER A 215 -11.24 22.42 -6.12
N SER A 216 -11.96 21.36 -5.74
CA SER A 216 -12.67 21.26 -4.46
C SER A 216 -11.74 21.00 -3.25
N ASN A 217 -10.48 20.62 -3.47
CA ASN A 217 -9.52 20.40 -2.40
C ASN A 217 -8.99 21.72 -1.83
N ARG A 218 -8.56 21.71 -0.56
CA ARG A 218 -7.92 22.87 0.07
C ARG A 218 -6.44 22.95 -0.29
N PHE A 219 -6.13 23.80 -1.27
CA PHE A 219 -4.76 24.11 -1.66
C PHE A 219 -4.11 25.12 -0.72
N ILE A 220 -2.81 24.94 -0.48
CA ILE A 220 -1.91 26.02 -0.11
C ILE A 220 -1.58 26.77 -1.41
N GLU A 221 -2.20 27.92 -1.61
CA GLU A 221 -1.80 28.85 -2.66
C GLU A 221 -0.66 29.73 -2.15
N TRP A 222 0.51 29.65 -2.77
CA TRP A 222 1.73 30.35 -2.33
C TRP A 222 2.26 31.35 -3.34
N ARG A 223 2.80 32.48 -2.87
CA ARG A 223 3.25 33.61 -3.72
C ARG A 223 4.75 33.84 -3.68
N SER A 224 5.38 33.47 -2.57
CA SER A 224 6.81 33.60 -2.29
C SER A 224 7.25 32.50 -1.32
N ASP A 225 8.55 32.30 -1.18
CA ASP A 225 9.13 31.32 -0.25
C ASP A 225 8.67 31.55 1.20
N SER A 226 8.63 32.81 1.64
CA SER A 226 8.18 33.16 3.00
C SER A 226 6.71 32.83 3.25
N ASP A 227 5.83 33.19 2.30
CA ASP A 227 4.40 32.89 2.33
C ASP A 227 4.15 31.38 2.31
N TYR A 228 4.90 30.65 1.49
CA TYR A 228 4.80 29.20 1.44
C TYR A 228 5.25 28.56 2.76
N ARG A 229 6.40 28.99 3.30
CA ARG A 229 6.92 28.45 4.55
C ARG A 229 5.92 28.64 5.70
N GLU A 230 5.32 29.82 5.80
CA GLU A 230 4.31 30.14 6.83
C GLU A 230 3.10 29.20 6.73
N LYS A 231 2.44 29.16 5.56
CA LYS A 231 1.25 28.34 5.34
C LYS A 231 1.51 26.84 5.48
N LEU A 232 2.65 26.37 5.00
CA LEU A 232 3.03 24.96 5.13
C LEU A 232 3.33 24.60 6.59
N THR A 233 3.94 25.51 7.36
CA THR A 233 4.15 25.33 8.81
C THR A 233 2.83 25.14 9.54
N GLU A 234 1.84 26.01 9.29
CA GLU A 234 0.52 25.90 9.90
C GLU A 234 -0.16 24.57 9.56
N ARG A 235 -0.07 24.15 8.28
CA ARG A 235 -0.64 22.87 7.85
C ARG A 235 0.02 21.68 8.52
N LEU A 236 1.35 21.64 8.61
CA LEU A 236 2.07 20.55 9.24
C LEU A 236 1.81 20.47 10.76
N LYS A 237 1.64 21.62 11.44
CA LYS A 237 1.22 21.65 12.84
C LYS A 237 -0.17 21.03 13.02
N ALA A 238 -1.15 21.45 12.23
CA ALA A 238 -2.51 20.92 12.30
C ALA A 238 -2.57 19.40 12.04
N ILE A 239 -1.75 18.90 11.10
CA ILE A 239 -1.64 17.46 10.84
C ILE A 239 -1.07 16.73 12.06
N ARG A 240 -0.02 17.27 12.68
CA ARG A 240 0.63 16.66 13.85
C ARG A 240 -0.30 16.61 15.09
N GLU A 241 -1.08 17.66 15.29
CA GLU A 241 -2.10 17.71 16.35
C GLU A 241 -3.16 16.63 16.15
N LYS A 242 -3.74 16.53 14.94
CA LYS A 242 -4.71 15.49 14.58
C LYS A 242 -4.18 14.06 14.73
N GLN A 243 -2.87 13.85 14.58
CA GLN A 243 -2.22 12.55 14.75
C GLN A 243 -1.93 12.18 16.21
N SER A 244 -2.05 13.14 17.14
CA SER A 244 -1.80 12.94 18.57
C SER A 244 -3.08 12.65 19.38
N ASP A 245 -4.25 12.77 18.74
CA ASP A 245 -5.59 12.45 19.27
C ASP A 245 -6.06 11.06 18.84
#